data_AF-A0A7L9BQZ5-F1
#
_entry.id   AF-A0A7L9BQZ5-F1
#
_cell.length_a   1.000
_cell.length_b   1.000
_cell.length_c   1.000
_cell.angle_alpha   90.00
_cell.angle_beta   90.00
_cell.angle_gamma   90.00
#
_symmetry.space_group_name_H-M   'P 1'
#
loop_
_entity.id
_entity.type
_entity.pdbx_description
1 polymer ?
#
loop_
_entity_poly.entity_id
_entity_poly.type
_entity_poly.pdbx_seq_one_letter_code
_entity_poly.pdbx_strand_id
1 'polypeptide(L)'
;MTGCVLLEHRLPDGSEHFDWMIEPGGDAEGLVTFRVMERIDTATGGRFPATRLPPHREAYLDYQGPVSGGRGQVRRVARGTARIEHHGEGLFVVLADWGGGAVRYEGRSIGDDEWAFTVTRAG
;
A
#
# COMPACT_ATOMS: atom_id res chain seq x y z
N MET A 1 -1.52 12.70 10.35
CA MET A 1 -1.55 11.42 9.61
C MET A 1 -2.33 11.67 8.34
N THR A 2 -1.85 11.17 7.22
CA THR A 2 -2.45 11.29 5.88
C THR A 2 -3.30 10.05 5.57
N GLY A 3 -3.94 9.97 4.40
CA GLY A 3 -4.74 8.83 3.99
C GLY A 3 -3.91 7.62 3.54
N CYS A 4 -4.46 6.43 3.73
CA CYS A 4 -4.01 5.23 3.03
C CYS A 4 -5.20 4.34 2.65
N VAL A 5 -5.03 3.54 1.62
CA VAL A 5 -6.03 2.61 1.11
C VAL A 5 -5.39 1.29 0.73
N LEU A 6 -6.15 0.21 0.87
CA LEU A 6 -5.87 -1.08 0.25
C LEU A 6 -6.98 -1.38 -0.75
N LEU A 7 -6.61 -1.48 -2.03
CA LEU A 7 -7.52 -1.81 -3.13
C LEU A 7 -7.26 -3.24 -3.58
N GLU A 8 -8.29 -4.09 -3.61
CA GLU A 8 -8.24 -5.36 -4.34
C GLU A 8 -8.32 -5.05 -5.84
N HIS A 9 -7.29 -5.43 -6.58
CA HIS A 9 -7.20 -5.27 -8.03
C HIS A 9 -7.37 -6.63 -8.71
N ARG A 10 -8.52 -6.82 -9.36
CA ARG A 10 -8.80 -8.01 -10.17
C ARG A 10 -8.48 -7.75 -11.62
N LEU A 11 -7.63 -8.58 -12.21
CA LEU A 11 -7.19 -8.49 -13.60
C LEU A 11 -8.13 -9.25 -14.55
N PRO A 12 -8.10 -8.96 -15.87
CA PRO A 12 -8.97 -9.62 -16.84
C PRO A 12 -8.76 -11.14 -16.96
N ASP A 13 -7.57 -11.63 -16.61
CA ASP A 13 -7.23 -13.06 -16.60
C ASP A 13 -7.75 -13.79 -15.35
N GLY A 14 -8.44 -13.08 -14.46
CA GLY A 14 -8.99 -13.61 -13.21
C GLY A 14 -8.01 -13.64 -12.04
N SER A 15 -6.74 -13.27 -12.26
CA SER A 15 -5.79 -13.10 -11.16
C SER A 15 -6.10 -11.83 -10.35
N GLU A 16 -5.69 -11.82 -9.09
CA GLU A 16 -5.89 -10.67 -8.20
C GLU A 16 -4.67 -10.40 -7.33
N HIS A 17 -4.52 -9.13 -6.96
CA HIS A 17 -3.55 -8.64 -5.99
C HIS A 17 -4.17 -7.47 -5.22
N PHE A 18 -3.40 -6.89 -4.30
CA PHE A 18 -3.80 -5.66 -3.61
C PHE A 18 -2.81 -4.54 -3.90
N ASP A 19 -3.35 -3.35 -4.17
CA ASP A 19 -2.57 -2.12 -4.23
C ASP A 19 -2.69 -1.41 -2.89
N TRP A 20 -1.57 -1.33 -2.19
CA TRP A 20 -1.42 -0.52 -0.99
C TRP A 20 -0.93 0.86 -1.39
N MET A 21 -1.78 1.87 -1.21
CA MET A 21 -1.47 3.25 -1.56
C MET A 21 -1.48 4.12 -0.31
N ILE A 22 -0.45 4.94 -0.18
CA ILE A 22 -0.19 5.79 0.98
C ILE A 22 0.00 7.20 0.46
N GLU A 23 -0.74 8.15 1.03
CA GLU A 23 -0.54 9.56 0.75
C GLU A 23 0.74 10.05 1.45
N PRO A 24 1.81 10.39 0.71
CA PRO A 24 2.95 11.06 1.30
C PRO A 24 2.52 12.46 1.73
N GLY A 25 2.68 12.81 3.00
CA GLY A 25 2.42 14.18 3.45
C GLY A 25 3.33 15.19 2.76
N GLY A 26 2.85 16.43 2.60
CA GLY A 26 3.57 17.51 1.92
C GLY A 26 3.26 17.60 0.42
N ASP A 27 4.12 18.28 -0.35
CA ASP A 27 3.92 18.58 -1.78
C ASP A 27 4.36 17.44 -2.73
N ALA A 28 4.14 16.20 -2.36
CA ALA A 28 4.58 15.05 -3.15
C ALA A 28 3.69 14.81 -4.38
N GLU A 29 4.29 14.38 -5.49
CA GLU A 29 3.62 14.28 -6.81
C GLU A 29 2.61 13.10 -6.96
N GLY A 30 2.40 12.32 -5.90
CA GLY A 30 1.44 11.21 -5.91
C GLY A 30 1.64 10.22 -4.78
N LEU A 31 0.77 9.21 -4.73
CA LEU A 31 0.73 8.19 -3.70
C LEU A 31 1.94 7.25 -3.79
N VAL A 32 2.56 6.98 -2.64
CA VAL A 32 3.50 5.87 -2.51
C VAL A 32 2.71 4.57 -2.63
N THR A 33 3.03 3.75 -3.63
CA THR A 33 2.23 2.59 -3.99
C THR A 33 3.06 1.31 -4.00
N PHE A 34 2.54 0.27 -3.38
CA PHE A 34 3.07 -1.09 -3.41
C PHE A 34 1.99 -2.08 -3.83
N ARG A 35 2.31 -2.98 -4.75
CA ARG A 35 1.54 -4.21 -4.97
C ARG A 35 1.91 -5.22 -3.89
N VAL A 36 0.93 -5.83 -3.26
CA VAL A 36 1.06 -6.92 -2.28
C VAL A 36 0.07 -8.03 -2.60
N MET A 37 0.33 -9.24 -2.10
CA MET A 37 -0.52 -10.41 -2.38
C MET A 37 -1.49 -10.76 -1.24
N GLU A 38 -1.42 -10.05 -0.12
CA GLU A 38 -2.17 -10.37 1.09
C GLU A 38 -2.91 -9.15 1.67
N ARG A 39 -3.91 -9.43 2.52
CA ARG A 39 -4.69 -8.42 3.27
C ARG A 39 -3.88 -7.86 4.44
N ILE A 40 -2.88 -7.03 4.10
CA ILE A 40 -1.94 -6.43 5.07
C ILE A 40 -2.63 -5.57 6.15
N ASP A 41 -3.85 -5.10 5.89
CA ASP A 41 -4.69 -4.36 6.84
C ASP A 41 -5.19 -5.23 8.00
N THR A 42 -5.22 -6.55 7.80
CA THR A 42 -5.58 -7.54 8.83
C THR A 42 -4.37 -8.20 9.49
N ALA A 43 -3.17 -7.96 8.96
CA ALA A 43 -1.94 -8.54 9.46
C ALA A 43 -1.54 -7.94 10.81
N THR A 44 -1.27 -8.80 11.79
CA THR A 44 -0.82 -8.39 13.13
C THR A 44 0.65 -8.70 13.41
N GLY A 45 1.38 -9.20 12.41
CA GLY A 45 2.78 -9.59 12.47
C GLY A 45 3.20 -10.41 11.26
N GLY A 46 4.51 -10.61 11.08
CA GLY A 46 5.07 -11.45 10.02
C GLY A 46 5.84 -10.67 8.95
N ARG A 47 6.11 -11.33 7.83
CA ARG A 47 6.84 -10.77 6.69
C ARG A 47 6.08 -11.05 5.40
N PHE A 48 6.04 -10.07 4.49
CA PHE A 48 5.42 -10.22 3.18
C PHE A 48 6.25 -9.56 2.07
N PRO A 49 6.23 -10.10 0.85
CA PRO A 49 6.83 -9.46 -0.31
C PRO A 49 5.92 -8.35 -0.85
N ALA A 50 6.53 -7.32 -1.43
CA ALA A 50 5.84 -6.25 -2.11
C ALA A 50 6.61 -5.82 -3.35
N THR A 51 5.90 -5.29 -4.34
CA THR A 51 6.50 -4.67 -5.53
C THR A 51 6.19 -3.18 -5.52
N ARG A 52 7.22 -2.34 -5.58
CA ARG A 52 7.06 -0.90 -5.72
C ARG A 52 6.44 -0.60 -7.08
N LEU A 53 5.45 0.29 -7.11
CA LEU A 53 4.81 0.75 -8.34
C LEU A 53 5.06 2.25 -8.54
N PRO A 54 4.89 2.75 -9.78
CA PRO A 54 4.87 4.17 -10.05
C PRO A 54 3.84 4.91 -9.18
N PRO A 55 4.07 6.20 -8.86
CA PRO A 55 3.13 6.98 -8.07
C PRO A 55 1.73 7.00 -8.70
N HIS A 56 0.71 6.75 -7.88
CA HIS A 56 -0.69 6.85 -8.28
C HIS A 56 -1.25 8.24 -7.95
N ARG A 57 -2.29 8.65 -8.66
CA ARG A 57 -2.97 9.92 -8.37
C ARG A 57 -3.73 9.81 -7.05
N GLU A 58 -3.77 10.88 -6.27
CA GLU A 58 -4.48 10.95 -4.98
C GLU A 58 -5.94 10.51 -5.05
N ALA A 59 -6.61 10.77 -6.18
CA ALA A 59 -7.99 10.34 -6.41
C ALA A 59 -8.21 8.83 -6.21
N TYR A 60 -7.16 7.99 -6.30
CA TYR A 60 -7.25 6.56 -6.04
C TYR A 60 -7.52 6.20 -4.57
N LEU A 61 -7.32 7.13 -3.62
CA LEU A 61 -7.67 6.90 -2.21
C LEU A 61 -9.17 6.62 -2.02
N ASP A 62 -10.02 7.18 -2.89
CA ASP A 62 -11.47 7.03 -2.83
C ASP A 62 -12.05 6.32 -4.07
N TYR A 63 -11.26 6.15 -5.13
CA TYR A 63 -11.69 5.51 -6.37
C TYR A 63 -12.00 4.03 -6.20
N GLN A 64 -13.06 3.58 -6.88
CA GLN A 64 -13.38 2.18 -7.11
C GLN A 64 -13.99 2.05 -8.51
N GLY A 65 -13.74 0.91 -9.17
CA GLY A 65 -14.27 0.65 -10.50
C GLY A 65 -13.22 0.24 -11.53
N PRO A 66 -13.55 0.35 -12.83
CA PRO A 66 -12.70 -0.11 -13.92
C PRO A 66 -11.38 0.67 -14.04
N VAL A 67 -10.26 -0.04 -14.11
CA VAL A 67 -8.95 0.56 -14.37
C VAL A 67 -8.79 0.81 -15.87
N SER A 68 -8.29 2.01 -16.22
CA SER A 68 -8.09 2.44 -17.60
C SER A 68 -7.27 1.46 -18.43
N GLY A 69 -7.55 1.39 -19.74
CA GLY A 69 -6.85 0.51 -20.68
C GLY A 69 -7.23 -0.97 -20.55
N GLY A 70 -8.40 -1.27 -19.97
CA GLY A 70 -8.86 -2.66 -19.82
C GLY A 70 -8.04 -3.47 -18.82
N ARG A 71 -7.38 -2.80 -17.85
CA ARG A 71 -6.49 -3.44 -16.87
C ARG A 71 -7.23 -4.04 -15.68
N GLY A 72 -8.52 -4.35 -15.83
CA GLY A 72 -9.34 -4.94 -14.76
C GLY A 72 -10.10 -3.90 -13.93
N GLN A 73 -10.38 -4.23 -12.67
CA GLN A 73 -11.18 -3.41 -11.76
C GLN A 73 -10.58 -3.38 -10.36
N VAL A 74 -10.75 -2.24 -9.67
CA VAL A 74 -10.34 -2.07 -8.27
C VAL A 74 -11.54 -1.93 -7.35
N ARG A 75 -11.46 -2.55 -6.18
CA ARG A 75 -12.43 -2.44 -5.09
C ARG A 75 -11.70 -2.17 -3.79
N ARG A 76 -12.17 -1.18 -3.02
CA ARG A 76 -11.58 -0.85 -1.73
C ARG A 76 -11.92 -1.93 -0.71
N VAL A 77 -10.89 -2.51 -0.09
CA VAL A 77 -11.03 -3.52 0.97
C VAL A 77 -10.67 -2.96 2.34
N ALA A 78 -9.82 -1.94 2.40
CA ALA A 78 -9.51 -1.22 3.62
C ALA A 78 -9.22 0.25 3.34
N ARG A 79 -9.49 1.11 4.32
CA ARG A 79 -9.10 2.53 4.34
C ARG A 79 -8.60 2.85 5.73
N GLY A 80 -7.53 3.61 5.81
CA GLY A 80 -6.91 3.97 7.07
C GLY A 80 -6.26 5.34 7.02
N THR A 81 -5.50 5.60 8.07
CA THR A 81 -4.56 6.73 8.10
C THR A 81 -3.15 6.20 8.19
N ALA A 82 -2.20 6.97 7.68
CA ALA A 82 -0.80 6.62 7.69
C ALA A 82 0.10 7.79 8.09
N ARG A 83 1.29 7.44 8.59
CA ARG A 83 2.41 8.37 8.78
C ARG A 83 3.67 7.66 8.32
N ILE A 84 4.23 8.13 7.23
CA ILE A 84 5.56 7.72 6.77
C ILE A 84 6.58 8.25 7.78
N GLU A 85 7.33 7.36 8.41
CA GLU A 85 8.43 7.73 9.31
C GLU A 85 9.77 7.79 8.57
N HIS A 86 9.91 7.02 7.49
CA HIS A 86 11.08 7.04 6.64
C HIS A 86 10.72 6.66 5.20
N HIS A 87 11.29 7.36 4.23
CA HIS A 87 11.18 7.06 2.81
C HIS A 87 12.51 7.40 2.14
N GLY A 88 13.29 6.36 1.84
CA GLY A 88 14.57 6.46 1.15
C GLY A 88 14.75 5.31 0.16
N GLU A 89 15.91 5.28 -0.50
CA GLU A 89 16.21 4.40 -1.63
C GLU A 89 16.14 2.89 -1.29
N GLY A 90 16.40 2.49 -0.04
CA GLY A 90 16.37 1.08 0.37
C GLY A 90 15.57 0.78 1.64
N LEU A 91 14.93 1.78 2.22
CA LEU A 91 14.16 1.66 3.46
C LEU A 91 12.88 2.47 3.33
N PHE A 92 11.78 1.85 3.75
CA PHE A 92 10.49 2.49 3.84
C PHE A 92 9.84 2.10 5.16
N VAL A 93 9.48 3.08 5.96
CA VAL A 93 8.83 2.86 7.25
C VAL A 93 7.55 3.67 7.29
N VAL A 94 6.45 2.98 7.58
CA VAL A 94 5.15 3.62 7.74
C VAL A 94 4.41 3.02 8.93
N LEU A 95 3.77 3.88 9.70
CA LEU A 95 2.73 3.50 10.63
C LEU A 95 1.38 3.68 9.92
N ALA A 96 0.55 2.66 9.90
CA ALA A 96 -0.81 2.74 9.39
C ALA A 96 -1.81 2.26 10.45
N ASP A 97 -2.93 2.97 10.57
CA ASP A 97 -4.07 2.55 11.39
C ASP A 97 -5.27 2.31 10.47
N TRP A 98 -5.73 1.06 10.48
CA TRP A 98 -6.87 0.57 9.69
C TRP A 98 -8.18 0.54 10.49
N GLY A 99 -8.22 1.15 11.68
CA GLY A 99 -9.34 1.19 12.61
C GLY A 99 -9.19 0.30 13.85
N GLY A 100 -8.03 -0.34 14.02
CA GLY A 100 -7.74 -1.28 15.11
C GLY A 100 -6.50 -0.92 15.94
N GLY A 101 -5.98 0.30 15.75
CA GLY A 101 -4.71 0.75 16.31
C GLY A 101 -3.58 0.70 15.29
N ALA A 102 -2.54 1.50 15.53
CA ALA A 102 -1.44 1.63 14.60
C ALA A 102 -0.60 0.36 14.49
N VAL A 103 -0.26 0.00 13.26
CA VAL A 103 0.64 -1.08 12.89
C VAL A 103 1.83 -0.48 12.15
N ARG A 104 3.03 -0.96 12.48
CA ARG A 104 4.26 -0.53 11.84
C ARG A 104 4.67 -1.50 10.74
N TYR A 105 4.95 -0.96 9.57
CA TYR A 105 5.44 -1.68 8.41
C TYR A 105 6.86 -1.20 8.08
N GLU A 106 7.82 -2.10 8.07
CA GLU A 106 9.21 -1.84 7.66
C GLU A 106 9.53 -2.57 6.36
N GLY A 107 9.65 -1.85 5.26
CA GLY A 107 10.09 -2.37 3.97
C GLY A 107 11.58 -2.16 3.77
N ARG A 108 12.27 -3.19 3.28
CA ARG A 108 13.63 -3.09 2.73
C ARG A 108 13.63 -3.50 1.27
N SER A 109 14.28 -2.71 0.42
CA SER A 109 14.51 -3.10 -0.97
C SER A 109 15.41 -4.33 -1.03
N ILE A 110 15.05 -5.28 -1.90
CA ILE A 110 15.79 -6.51 -2.18
C ILE A 110 16.07 -6.70 -3.68
N GLY A 111 15.70 -5.71 -4.50
CA GLY A 111 15.83 -5.66 -5.95
C GLY A 111 15.34 -4.30 -6.46
N ASP A 112 15.29 -4.09 -7.78
CA ASP A 112 14.96 -2.78 -8.36
C ASP A 112 13.60 -2.24 -7.85
N ASP A 113 12.55 -3.05 -7.98
CA ASP A 113 11.20 -2.74 -7.47
C ASP A 113 10.73 -3.74 -6.41
N GLU A 114 11.58 -4.68 -5.98
CA GLU A 114 11.21 -5.73 -5.04
C GLU A 114 11.52 -5.33 -3.60
N TRP A 115 10.53 -5.49 -2.73
CA TRP A 115 10.59 -5.11 -1.33
C TRP A 115 10.16 -6.26 -0.42
N ALA A 116 10.80 -6.32 0.74
CA ALA A 116 10.41 -7.22 1.81
C ALA A 116 9.95 -6.40 3.02
N PHE A 117 8.70 -6.58 3.41
CA PHE A 117 8.10 -5.89 4.53
C PHE A 117 8.02 -6.78 5.76
N THR A 118 8.32 -6.22 6.93
CA THR A 118 8.03 -6.80 8.24
C THR A 118 6.93 -5.99 8.92
N VAL A 119 5.99 -6.68 9.54
CA VAL A 119 4.87 -6.09 10.29
C VAL A 119 5.09 -6.27 11.78
N THR A 120 4.95 -5.20 12.54
CA THR A 120 4.93 -5.23 14.00
C THR A 120 3.78 -4.39 14.52
N ARG A 121 3.04 -4.88 15.52
CA ARG A 121 2.09 -4.02 16.23
C ARG A 121 2.85 -2.88 16.91
N ALA A 122 2.39 -1.65 16.73
CA ALA A 122 2.81 -0.58 17.62
C ALA A 122 2.11 -0.84 18.97
N GLY A 123 2.89 -0.82 20.06
CA GLY A 123 2.39 -1.05 21.42
C GLY A 123 1.50 0.07 21.92
#